data_AF-A0A452R2E0-F1
#
_entry.id   AF-A0A452R2E0-F1
#
_cell.length_a   1.000
_cell.length_b   1.000
_cell.length_c   1.000
_cell.angle_alpha   90.00
_cell.angle_beta   90.00
_cell.angle_gamma   90.00
#
_symmetry.space_group_name_H-M   'P 1'
#
loop_
_entity.id
_entity.type
_entity.pdbx_description
1 polymer ?
#
loop_
_entity_poly.entity_id
_entity_poly.type
_entity_poly.pdbx_seq_one_letter_code
_entity_poly.pdbx_strand_id
1 'polypeptide(L)'
;FLGALKRLHLPCWTLSPPSQPGRLLLSLKEEVGAPPQDVPCDYQPCKHLQTPCAELQRRSRCRCPGLSGEDTLPDPPRLQEVTETTDTSALVRWCAPNSVVRGYEIRYSPEGRPGNQSVTVVADIYATARQHPLYGLWPGTTYRVCVLAANRAGLSQPPASGRTRACAAFTTKPSFVLIFAGLCAACGLLLVSTLLLAACLCRRGRTPRPQRYDTHLVAYKNPAFDYPLKLQTLS
;
A
#
# COMPACT_ATOMS: atom_id res chain seq x y z
N PHE A 1 -0.08 101.07 75.50
CA PHE A 1 -0.41 100.15 76.60
C PHE A 1 -0.02 98.75 76.18
N LEU A 2 0.83 98.12 77.00
CA LEU A 2 1.31 96.76 76.85
C LEU A 2 0.20 95.71 76.99
N GLY A 3 0.44 94.53 76.43
CA GLY A 3 -0.09 93.26 76.92
C GLY A 3 -0.99 92.54 75.91
N ALA A 4 -0.92 91.24 75.70
CA ALA A 4 -0.01 90.21 76.19
C ALA A 4 -0.17 88.99 75.25
N LEU A 5 0.94 88.33 74.92
CA LEU A 5 0.94 86.99 74.33
C LEU A 5 0.32 85.99 75.31
N LYS A 6 -0.56 85.12 74.81
CA LYS A 6 -0.72 83.76 75.34
C LYS A 6 -0.77 82.78 74.18
N ARG A 7 0.39 82.17 73.91
CA ARG A 7 0.54 80.95 73.11
C ARG A 7 -0.20 79.82 73.85
N LEU A 8 -1.27 79.31 73.26
CA LEU A 8 -1.76 77.98 73.60
C LEU A 8 -1.06 76.96 72.71
N HIS A 9 -0.23 76.14 73.34
CA HIS A 9 0.30 74.90 72.78
C HIS A 9 -0.86 73.91 72.62
N LEU A 10 -1.18 73.55 71.37
CA LEU A 10 -1.97 72.36 71.06
C LEU A 10 -1.02 71.30 70.49
N PRO A 11 -1.03 70.07 71.03
CA PRO A 11 -0.11 69.02 70.64
C PRO A 11 -0.38 68.56 69.21
N CYS A 12 0.70 68.39 68.45
CA CYS A 12 0.71 67.78 67.13
C CYS A 12 0.34 66.30 67.28
N TRP A 13 -0.93 65.96 67.02
CA TRP A 13 -1.34 64.57 66.87
C TRP A 13 -0.86 64.09 65.51
N THR A 14 0.16 63.24 65.50
CA THR A 14 0.55 62.45 64.34
C THR A 14 -0.58 61.49 64.02
N LEU A 15 -1.29 61.71 62.91
CA LEU A 15 -2.19 60.70 62.34
C LEU A 15 -1.35 59.52 61.87
N SER A 16 -1.38 58.41 62.61
CA SER A 16 -1.02 57.11 62.09
C SER A 16 -2.03 56.72 61.00
N PRO A 17 -1.59 56.24 59.82
CA PRO A 17 -2.51 55.73 58.82
C PRO A 17 -3.22 54.46 59.34
N PRO A 18 -4.49 54.24 58.95
CA PRO A 18 -5.27 53.10 59.39
C PRO A 18 -4.71 51.78 58.85
N SER A 19 -4.75 50.77 59.70
CA SER A 19 -4.55 49.36 59.37
C SER A 19 -5.36 48.96 58.14
N GLN A 20 -4.70 48.23 57.23
CA GLN A 20 -5.24 47.75 55.95
C GLN A 20 -6.59 47.03 56.09
N PRO A 21 -7.56 47.30 55.20
CA PRO A 21 -8.58 46.32 54.85
C PRO A 21 -8.00 45.33 53.83
N GLY A 22 -8.10 44.04 54.14
CA GLY A 22 -7.60 42.92 53.33
C GLY A 22 -8.11 42.99 51.89
N ARG A 23 -7.18 43.19 50.97
CA ARG A 23 -7.41 43.03 49.52
C ARG A 23 -7.36 41.53 49.23
N LEU A 24 -8.51 40.95 48.88
CA LEU A 24 -8.58 39.67 48.16
C LEU A 24 -7.91 39.88 46.80
N LEU A 25 -6.59 39.78 46.76
CA LEU A 25 -5.85 39.50 45.54
C LEU A 25 -6.14 38.03 45.22
N LEU A 26 -6.95 37.82 44.18
CA LEU A 26 -6.92 36.60 43.40
C LEU A 26 -5.45 36.35 43.06
N SER A 27 -4.85 35.41 43.79
CA SER A 27 -3.53 34.89 43.53
C SER A 27 -3.61 34.28 42.12
N LEU A 28 -3.16 35.02 41.11
CA LEU A 28 -2.53 34.38 39.97
C LEU A 28 -1.33 33.68 40.56
N LYS A 29 -1.58 32.45 41.03
CA LYS A 29 -0.54 31.51 41.38
C LYS A 29 0.21 31.31 40.09
N GLU A 30 1.30 32.05 39.95
CA GLU A 30 2.37 31.65 39.06
C GLU A 30 2.76 30.27 39.54
N GLU A 31 2.26 29.25 38.83
CA GLU A 31 2.74 27.89 38.96
C GLU A 31 4.23 27.99 38.65
N VAL A 32 5.03 28.06 39.72
CA VAL A 32 6.48 27.94 39.69
C VAL A 32 6.73 26.62 38.98
N GLY A 33 6.99 26.72 37.68
CA GLY A 33 7.09 25.57 36.80
C GLY A 33 8.08 24.60 37.40
N ALA A 34 7.62 23.36 37.60
CA ALA A 34 8.47 22.27 38.03
C ALA A 34 9.80 22.28 37.27
N PRO A 35 10.92 21.94 37.92
CA PRO A 35 12.23 21.90 37.26
C PRO A 35 12.14 21.10 35.95
N PRO A 36 12.87 21.49 34.88
CA PRO A 36 12.75 20.84 33.57
C PRO A 36 13.02 19.35 33.72
N GLN A 37 11.96 18.55 33.71
CA GLN A 37 12.11 17.12 33.90
C GLN A 37 12.76 16.53 32.65
N ASP A 38 13.85 15.78 32.83
CA ASP A 38 14.52 15.01 31.78
C ASP A 38 13.71 13.77 31.40
N VAL A 39 12.45 13.98 31.07
CA VAL A 39 11.52 12.89 30.77
C VAL A 39 11.48 12.72 29.26
N PRO A 40 11.87 11.55 28.74
CA PRO A 40 11.70 11.23 27.33
C PRO A 40 10.23 11.31 26.93
N CYS A 41 9.96 11.83 25.73
CA CYS A 41 8.60 11.78 25.20
C CYS A 41 8.17 10.33 24.96
N ASP A 42 6.91 10.00 25.26
CA ASP A 42 6.28 8.75 24.80
C ASP A 42 6.07 8.82 23.27
N TYR A 43 7.14 8.58 22.54
CA TYR A 43 7.19 8.63 21.09
C TYR A 43 7.73 7.33 20.51
N GLN A 44 6.91 6.69 19.68
CA GLN A 44 7.28 5.46 18.98
C GLN A 44 7.45 5.76 17.48
N PRO A 45 8.67 5.76 16.93
CA PRO A 45 8.92 6.20 15.56
C PRO A 45 8.11 5.47 14.48
N CYS A 46 7.75 4.21 14.73
CA CYS A 46 7.04 3.35 13.79
C CYS A 46 5.51 3.34 13.99
N LYS A 47 4.98 4.09 14.97
CA LYS A 47 3.55 4.09 15.29
C LYS A 47 2.78 4.99 14.32
N HIS A 48 1.82 4.38 13.63
CA HIS A 48 0.96 5.10 12.68
C HIS A 48 -0.04 6.01 13.39
N LEU A 49 -0.28 7.18 12.81
CA LEU A 49 -1.18 8.23 13.30
C LEU A 49 -0.82 8.77 14.69
N GLN A 50 0.44 8.64 15.09
CA GLN A 50 0.95 9.27 16.31
C GLN A 50 1.32 10.74 16.07
N THR A 51 1.02 11.60 17.05
CA THR A 51 1.47 12.99 17.14
C THR A 51 3.00 13.09 16.95
N PRO A 52 3.49 13.96 16.05
CA PRO A 52 4.92 14.11 15.82
C PRO A 52 5.66 14.52 17.10
N CYS A 53 6.88 14.01 17.28
CA CYS A 53 7.66 14.24 18.51
C CYS A 53 7.91 15.74 18.77
N ALA A 54 8.14 16.54 17.72
CA ALA A 54 8.30 17.99 17.83
C ALA A 54 7.09 18.69 18.48
N GLU A 55 5.88 18.18 18.21
CA GLU A 55 4.65 18.73 18.81
C GLU A 55 4.46 18.26 20.25
N LEU A 56 4.82 17.00 20.55
CA LEU A 56 4.86 16.50 21.94
C LEU A 56 5.82 17.33 22.79
N GLN A 57 7.04 17.59 22.31
CA GLN A 57 8.03 18.41 23.01
C GLN A 57 7.51 19.84 23.29
N ARG A 58 6.74 20.44 22.37
CA ARG A 58 6.11 21.76 22.58
C ARG A 58 5.00 21.72 23.63
N ARG A 59 4.18 20.66 23.64
CA ARG A 59 3.00 20.57 24.52
C ARG A 59 3.33 20.14 25.94
N SER A 60 4.24 19.18 26.13
CA SER A 60 4.51 18.55 27.43
C SER A 60 5.93 18.79 27.97
N ARG A 61 6.75 19.58 27.27
CA ARG A 61 8.15 19.87 27.66
C ARG A 61 9.01 18.60 27.87
N CYS A 62 8.64 17.48 27.26
CA CYS A 62 9.43 16.25 27.23
C CYS A 62 10.57 16.36 26.20
N ARG A 63 11.55 15.45 26.27
CA ARG A 63 12.68 15.43 25.34
C ARG A 63 12.54 14.33 24.30
N CYS A 64 12.69 14.70 23.04
CA CYS A 64 12.83 13.79 21.93
C CYS A 64 14.32 13.54 21.64
N PRO A 65 14.74 12.31 21.33
CA PRO A 65 16.14 12.03 21.03
C PRO A 65 16.55 12.65 19.70
N GLY A 66 17.57 13.51 19.74
CA GLY A 66 18.37 13.90 18.56
C GLY A 66 17.60 14.52 17.39
N LEU A 67 16.50 15.23 17.63
CA LEU A 67 15.73 15.90 16.57
C LEU A 67 16.55 17.00 15.89
N SER A 68 16.83 16.84 14.59
CA SER A 68 17.30 17.94 13.75
C SER A 68 16.20 18.98 13.51
N GLY A 69 16.60 20.24 13.26
CA GLY A 69 15.69 21.37 13.11
C GLY A 69 14.87 21.38 11.82
N GLU A 70 13.87 22.27 11.77
CA GLU A 70 12.99 22.46 10.60
C GLU A 70 13.72 22.98 9.36
N ASP A 71 14.79 23.77 9.56
CA ASP A 71 15.59 24.37 8.49
C ASP A 71 16.83 23.50 8.13
N THR A 72 16.88 22.26 8.61
CA THR A 72 17.88 21.25 8.24
C THR A 72 17.22 20.12 7.47
N LEU A 73 17.85 19.60 6.42
CA LEU A 73 17.29 18.46 5.68
C LEU A 73 17.00 17.29 6.64
N PRO A 74 15.82 16.65 6.53
CA PRO A 74 15.48 15.56 7.42
C PRO A 74 16.30 14.32 7.06
N ASP A 75 16.60 13.51 8.07
CA ASP A 75 17.20 12.20 7.85
C ASP A 75 16.22 11.30 7.08
N PRO A 76 16.72 10.34 6.29
CA PRO A 76 15.86 9.40 5.59
C PRO A 76 15.05 8.53 6.57
N PRO A 77 13.74 8.33 6.32
CA PRO A 77 12.94 7.36 7.04
C PRO A 77 13.53 5.96 6.99
N ARG A 78 13.22 5.14 7.99
CA ARG A 78 13.56 3.72 7.96
C ARG A 78 12.37 2.92 7.46
N LEU A 79 12.42 2.54 6.20
CA LEU A 79 11.49 1.62 5.57
C LEU A 79 11.53 0.26 6.28
N GLN A 80 10.34 -0.25 6.57
CA GLN A 80 10.13 -1.61 7.04
C GLN A 80 9.87 -2.53 5.85
N GLU A 81 9.58 -3.79 6.11
CA GLU A 81 9.20 -4.72 5.05
C GLU A 81 7.88 -4.30 4.39
N VAL A 82 7.85 -4.36 3.05
CA VAL A 82 6.61 -4.16 2.29
C VAL A 82 5.74 -5.39 2.46
N THR A 83 4.50 -5.17 2.87
CA THR A 83 3.58 -6.21 3.34
C THR A 83 2.24 -6.11 2.62
N GLU A 84 1.34 -7.08 2.83
CA GLU A 84 0.00 -7.09 2.20
C GLU A 84 0.03 -6.97 0.67
N THR A 85 1.06 -7.56 0.05
CA THR A 85 1.28 -7.51 -1.40
C THR A 85 0.31 -8.43 -2.15
N THR A 86 -0.43 -7.85 -3.08
CA THR A 86 -1.32 -8.53 -4.04
C THR A 86 -0.70 -8.49 -5.45
N ASP A 87 -1.48 -8.80 -6.49
CA ASP A 87 -1.06 -8.62 -7.88
C ASP A 87 -1.10 -7.14 -8.32
N THR A 88 -1.86 -6.29 -7.64
CA THR A 88 -2.09 -4.88 -8.03
C THR A 88 -1.92 -3.86 -6.91
N SER A 89 -1.60 -4.30 -5.69
CA SER A 89 -1.43 -3.44 -4.52
C SER A 89 -0.34 -3.93 -3.57
N ALA A 90 0.17 -3.03 -2.72
CA ALA A 90 1.08 -3.35 -1.63
C ALA A 90 0.99 -2.32 -0.51
N LEU A 91 1.33 -2.70 0.72
CA LEU A 91 1.36 -1.78 1.86
C LEU A 91 2.80 -1.46 2.27
N VAL A 92 3.15 -0.19 2.14
CA VAL A 92 4.47 0.34 2.50
C VAL A 92 4.41 0.82 3.95
N ARG A 93 5.36 0.40 4.79
CA ARG A 93 5.46 0.78 6.22
C ARG A 93 6.84 1.34 6.54
N TRP A 94 6.93 2.37 7.37
CA TRP A 94 8.21 2.99 7.74
C TRP A 94 8.21 3.49 9.19
N CYS A 95 9.40 3.81 9.69
CA CYS A 95 9.60 4.52 10.95
C CYS A 95 10.12 5.93 10.65
N ALA A 96 9.63 6.90 11.42
CA ALA A 96 10.06 8.28 11.33
C ALA A 96 11.56 8.43 11.68
N PRO A 97 12.27 9.35 11.01
CA PRO A 97 13.63 9.74 11.39
C PRO A 97 13.64 10.57 12.68
N ASN A 98 14.83 10.79 13.24
CA ASN A 98 15.07 11.76 14.33
C ASN A 98 15.22 13.18 13.73
N SER A 99 14.22 13.63 12.99
CA SER A 99 14.20 14.96 12.37
C SER A 99 12.81 15.57 12.46
N VAL A 100 12.70 16.90 12.41
CA VAL A 100 11.40 17.55 12.22
C VAL A 100 10.87 17.18 10.84
N VAL A 101 9.66 16.62 10.77
CA VAL A 101 8.99 16.18 9.55
C VAL A 101 7.61 16.83 9.44
N ARG A 102 7.31 17.43 8.29
CA ARG A 102 5.99 17.96 7.92
C ARG A 102 5.16 16.99 7.09
N GLY A 103 5.81 16.10 6.36
CA GLY A 103 5.16 15.08 5.56
C GLY A 103 6.14 14.07 4.98
N TYR A 104 5.60 13.14 4.21
CA TYR A 104 6.37 12.13 3.50
C TYR A 104 6.05 12.15 2.01
N GLU A 105 7.00 11.65 1.22
CA GLU A 105 6.82 11.39 -0.20
C GLU A 105 7.25 9.95 -0.50
N ILE A 106 6.47 9.23 -1.30
CA ILE A 106 6.82 7.89 -1.75
C ILE A 106 7.12 7.95 -3.25
N ARG A 107 8.29 7.42 -3.62
CA ARG A 107 8.69 7.24 -5.02
C ARG A 107 8.79 5.77 -5.33
N TYR A 108 8.14 5.30 -6.40
CA TYR A 108 8.27 3.91 -6.82
C TYR A 108 8.28 3.73 -8.33
N SER A 109 8.95 2.69 -8.79
CA SER A 109 9.07 2.35 -10.22
C SER A 109 9.35 0.85 -10.41
N PRO A 110 8.90 0.24 -11.52
CA PRO A 110 9.27 -1.12 -11.85
C PRO A 110 10.79 -1.24 -12.10
N GLU A 111 11.42 -2.28 -11.56
CA GLU A 111 12.85 -2.55 -11.78
C GLU A 111 13.10 -3.14 -13.19
N GLY A 112 14.26 -2.85 -13.77
CA GLY A 112 14.70 -3.46 -15.04
C GLY A 112 14.22 -2.79 -16.32
N ARG A 113 13.50 -1.66 -16.26
CA ARG A 113 13.13 -0.88 -17.46
C ARG A 113 14.09 0.32 -17.63
N PRO A 114 14.92 0.38 -18.68
CA PRO A 114 15.82 1.50 -18.90
C PRO A 114 15.00 2.74 -19.29
N GLY A 115 15.20 3.83 -18.54
CA GLY A 115 14.56 5.13 -18.80
C GLY A 115 13.82 5.69 -17.59
N ASN A 116 13.95 7.00 -17.38
CA ASN A 116 13.40 7.79 -16.27
C ASN A 116 11.86 7.91 -16.31
N GLN A 117 11.15 6.97 -16.94
CA GLN A 117 9.85 7.20 -17.56
C GLN A 117 8.66 6.59 -16.80
N SER A 118 8.82 6.18 -15.54
CA SER A 118 7.65 5.87 -14.69
C SER A 118 7.97 5.86 -13.19
N VAL A 119 8.79 6.79 -12.69
CA VAL A 119 8.83 7.03 -11.24
C VAL A 119 7.49 7.67 -10.86
N THR A 120 6.65 6.90 -10.21
CA THR A 120 5.40 7.40 -9.65
C THR A 120 5.71 8.06 -8.31
N VAL A 121 5.17 9.26 -8.11
CA VAL A 121 5.37 10.06 -6.90
C VAL A 121 4.04 10.20 -6.18
N VAL A 122 4.02 9.81 -4.90
CA VAL A 122 2.91 10.06 -3.98
C VAL A 122 3.41 11.10 -2.97
N ALA A 123 2.97 12.34 -3.16
CA ALA A 123 3.33 13.47 -2.30
C ALA A 123 2.27 13.72 -1.22
N ASP A 124 2.49 14.75 -0.40
CA ASP A 124 1.53 15.27 0.59
C ASP A 124 1.02 14.24 1.62
N ILE A 125 1.82 13.21 1.91
CA ILE A 125 1.50 12.26 2.96
C ILE A 125 1.74 12.92 4.32
N TYR A 126 0.73 12.89 5.19
CA TYR A 126 0.77 13.55 6.50
C TYR A 126 1.97 13.12 7.37
N ALA A 127 2.53 14.05 8.15
CA ALA A 127 3.60 13.77 9.14
C ALA A 127 3.28 12.65 10.14
N THR A 128 1.99 12.37 10.35
CA THR A 128 1.53 11.32 11.26
C THR A 128 1.49 9.93 10.61
N ALA A 129 1.63 9.82 9.30
CA ALA A 129 1.56 8.55 8.58
C ALA A 129 2.87 7.77 8.67
N ARG A 130 2.79 6.47 9.00
CA ARG A 130 3.91 5.50 9.06
C ARG A 130 3.63 4.30 8.14
N GLN A 131 2.54 4.37 7.39
CA GLN A 131 2.16 3.39 6.39
C GLN A 131 1.32 4.05 5.29
N HIS A 132 1.39 3.53 4.07
CA HIS A 132 0.61 3.99 2.93
C HIS A 132 0.41 2.86 1.92
N PRO A 133 -0.83 2.59 1.46
CA PRO A 133 -1.09 1.60 0.44
C PRO A 133 -0.74 2.14 -0.95
N LEU A 134 -0.15 1.29 -1.79
CA LEU A 134 0.05 1.53 -3.22
C LEU A 134 -0.97 0.71 -4.01
N TYR A 135 -1.49 1.27 -5.08
CA TYR A 135 -2.50 0.66 -5.95
C TYR A 135 -2.11 0.80 -7.43
N GLY A 136 -2.77 0.05 -8.30
CA GLY A 136 -2.53 0.09 -9.75
C GLY A 136 -1.16 -0.47 -10.15
N LEU A 137 -0.61 -1.38 -9.34
CA LEU A 137 0.63 -2.06 -9.65
C LEU A 137 0.41 -3.13 -10.73
N TRP A 138 1.47 -3.44 -11.46
CA TRP A 138 1.43 -4.45 -12.52
C TRP A 138 1.70 -5.84 -11.95
N PRO A 139 0.86 -6.86 -12.24
CA PRO A 139 1.06 -8.22 -11.75
C PRO A 139 2.43 -8.81 -12.11
N GLY A 140 2.99 -9.61 -11.20
CA GLY A 140 4.28 -10.28 -11.39
C GLY A 140 5.47 -9.35 -11.60
N THR A 141 5.35 -8.06 -11.25
CA THR A 141 6.39 -7.05 -11.48
C THR A 141 7.15 -6.72 -10.19
N THR A 142 8.47 -6.64 -10.29
CA THR A 142 9.32 -6.16 -9.20
C THR A 142 9.38 -4.64 -9.22
N TYR A 143 9.09 -4.01 -8.08
CA TYR A 143 9.12 -2.58 -7.88
C TYR A 143 10.21 -2.19 -6.89
N ARG A 144 10.88 -1.08 -7.18
CA ARG A 144 11.67 -0.33 -6.21
C ARG A 144 10.81 0.76 -5.62
N VAL A 145 10.75 0.85 -4.29
CA VAL A 145 10.03 1.88 -3.55
C VAL A 145 10.97 2.58 -2.58
N CYS A 146 10.86 3.90 -2.47
CA CYS A 146 11.60 4.76 -1.56
C CYS A 146 10.63 5.67 -0.81
N VAL A 147 10.84 5.85 0.49
CA VAL A 147 10.10 6.81 1.32
C VAL A 147 11.05 7.92 1.72
N LEU A 148 10.65 9.17 1.48
CA LEU A 148 11.39 10.37 1.79
C LEU A 148 10.64 11.17 2.85
N ALA A 149 11.36 11.74 3.81
CA ALA A 149 10.81 12.71 4.74
C ALA A 149 10.89 14.11 4.13
N ALA A 150 9.91 14.97 4.42
CA ALA A 150 9.85 16.35 3.95
C ALA A 150 9.70 17.32 5.12
N ASN A 151 10.44 18.42 5.10
CA ASN A 151 10.26 19.56 6.00
C ASN A 151 10.54 20.87 5.25
N ARG A 152 10.66 22.01 5.95
CA ARG A 152 10.92 23.31 5.28
C ARG A 152 12.22 23.33 4.48
N ALA A 153 13.27 22.63 4.92
CA ALA A 153 14.54 22.56 4.19
C ALA A 153 14.44 21.74 2.90
N GLY A 154 13.46 20.83 2.80
CA GLY A 154 13.20 20.03 1.62
C GLY A 154 13.04 18.54 1.93
N LEU A 155 13.38 17.70 0.93
CA LEU A 155 13.28 16.25 1.01
C LEU A 155 14.58 15.62 1.54
N SER A 156 14.45 14.57 2.35
CA SER A 156 15.56 13.75 2.81
C SER A 156 16.34 13.17 1.63
N GLN A 157 17.66 13.12 1.72
CA GLN A 157 18.49 12.50 0.70
C GLN A 157 18.73 11.02 1.01
N PRO A 158 18.77 10.13 0.00
CA PRO A 158 19.22 8.76 0.22
C PRO A 158 20.67 8.77 0.72
N PRO A 159 21.02 7.96 1.74
CA PRO A 159 22.34 8.02 2.35
C PRO A 159 23.41 7.53 1.37
N ALA A 160 24.51 8.28 1.24
CA ALA A 160 25.64 7.93 0.37
C ALA A 160 26.28 6.57 0.70
N SER A 161 26.12 6.07 1.93
CA SER A 161 26.77 4.89 2.49
C SER A 161 25.84 3.68 2.69
N GLY A 162 24.61 3.70 2.16
CA GLY A 162 23.70 2.54 2.16
C GLY A 162 23.23 2.04 3.54
N ARG A 163 23.54 2.77 4.62
CA ARG A 163 23.29 2.33 6.01
C ARG A 163 21.83 2.47 6.46
N THR A 164 21.05 3.32 5.78
CA THR A 164 19.63 3.53 6.09
C THR A 164 18.76 2.92 4.99
N ARG A 165 17.84 2.04 5.37
CA ARG A 165 16.85 1.43 4.47
C ARG A 165 15.74 2.44 4.15
N ALA A 166 16.04 3.49 3.38
CA ALA A 166 15.02 4.43 2.88
C ALA A 166 14.23 3.84 1.70
N CYS A 167 14.84 2.86 1.02
CA CYS A 167 14.29 2.18 -0.14
C CYS A 167 14.30 0.66 0.05
N ALA A 168 13.37 -0.03 -0.60
CA ALA A 168 13.27 -1.48 -0.68
C ALA A 168 12.76 -1.91 -2.05
N ALA A 169 12.99 -3.17 -2.39
CA ALA A 169 12.36 -3.81 -3.54
C ALA A 169 11.30 -4.80 -3.06
N PHE A 170 10.21 -4.94 -3.80
CA PHE A 170 9.18 -5.95 -3.58
C PHE A 170 8.60 -6.42 -4.91
N THR A 171 8.04 -7.63 -4.95
CA THR A 171 7.46 -8.21 -6.17
C THR A 171 5.97 -8.48 -5.95
N THR A 172 5.13 -7.94 -6.83
CA THR A 172 3.69 -8.24 -6.82
C THR A 172 3.43 -9.69 -7.21
N LYS A 173 2.32 -10.24 -6.74
CA LYS A 173 1.90 -11.60 -7.12
C LYS A 173 1.53 -11.68 -8.61
N PRO A 174 1.63 -12.86 -9.25
CA PRO A 174 1.08 -13.05 -10.59
C PRO A 174 -0.45 -12.92 -10.55
N SER A 175 -1.06 -12.48 -11.65
CA SER A 175 -2.51 -12.36 -11.74
C SER A 175 -3.15 -13.71 -12.02
N PHE A 176 -3.93 -14.22 -11.06
CA PHE A 176 -4.68 -15.46 -11.23
C PHE A 176 -5.70 -15.36 -12.35
N VAL A 177 -6.30 -14.18 -12.57
CA VAL A 177 -7.30 -13.96 -13.63
C VAL A 177 -6.69 -14.21 -15.00
N LEU A 178 -5.48 -13.69 -15.25
CA LEU A 178 -4.77 -13.92 -16.52
C LEU A 178 -4.39 -15.39 -16.71
N ILE A 179 -3.95 -16.05 -15.64
CA ILE A 179 -3.59 -17.47 -15.68
C ILE A 179 -4.82 -18.32 -15.99
N PHE A 180 -5.93 -18.13 -15.25
CA PHE A 180 -7.17 -18.88 -15.47
C PHE A 180 -7.78 -18.60 -16.84
N ALA A 181 -7.79 -17.34 -17.30
CA ALA A 181 -8.27 -17.01 -18.64
C ALA A 181 -7.45 -17.71 -19.73
N GLY A 182 -6.12 -17.73 -19.60
CA GLY A 182 -5.23 -18.45 -20.51
C GLY A 182 -5.48 -19.96 -20.52
N LEU A 183 -5.64 -20.57 -19.33
CA LEU A 183 -5.95 -21.99 -19.20
C LEU A 183 -7.33 -22.34 -19.80
N CYS A 184 -8.35 -21.54 -19.50
CA CYS A 184 -9.69 -21.74 -20.07
C CYS A 184 -9.68 -21.63 -21.60
N ALA A 185 -8.96 -20.64 -22.15
CA ALA A 185 -8.82 -20.49 -23.60
C ALA A 185 -8.09 -21.68 -24.23
N ALA A 186 -6.99 -22.14 -23.63
CA ALA A 186 -6.24 -23.30 -24.10
C ALA A 186 -7.08 -24.59 -24.06
N CYS A 187 -7.78 -24.85 -22.95
CA CYS A 187 -8.70 -25.97 -22.82
C CYS A 187 -9.83 -25.91 -23.87
N GLY A 188 -10.40 -24.72 -24.10
CA GLY A 188 -11.42 -24.51 -25.13
C GLY A 188 -10.91 -24.84 -26.54
N LEU A 189 -9.72 -24.35 -26.90
CA LEU A 189 -9.10 -24.64 -28.20
C LEU A 189 -8.80 -26.12 -28.38
N LEU A 190 -8.33 -26.80 -27.34
CA LEU A 190 -8.08 -28.24 -27.37
C LEU A 190 -9.38 -29.04 -27.55
N LEU A 191 -10.46 -28.66 -26.86
CA LEU A 191 -11.77 -29.28 -27.02
C LEU A 191 -12.33 -29.08 -28.44
N VAL A 192 -12.22 -27.88 -29.00
CA VAL A 192 -12.65 -27.62 -30.38
C VAL A 192 -11.82 -28.44 -31.38
N SER A 193 -10.50 -28.46 -31.22
CA SER A 193 -9.59 -29.24 -32.08
C SER A 193 -9.91 -30.74 -32.06
N THR A 194 -10.10 -31.31 -30.87
CA THR A 194 -10.44 -32.74 -30.71
C THR A 194 -11.81 -33.08 -31.32
N LEU A 195 -12.82 -32.23 -31.16
CA LEU A 195 -14.13 -32.41 -31.79
C LEU A 195 -14.06 -32.35 -33.32
N LEU A 196 -13.27 -31.42 -33.88
CA LEU A 196 -13.05 -31.33 -35.33
C LEU A 196 -12.33 -32.56 -35.87
N LEU A 197 -11.30 -33.05 -35.17
CA LEU A 197 -10.61 -34.28 -35.52
C LEU A 197 -11.56 -35.49 -35.49
N ALA A 198 -12.38 -35.62 -34.43
CA ALA A 198 -13.37 -36.67 -34.33
C ALA A 198 -14.39 -36.59 -35.49
N ALA A 199 -14.92 -35.42 -35.81
CA ALA A 199 -15.84 -35.24 -36.93
C ALA A 199 -15.18 -35.58 -38.29
N CYS A 200 -13.93 -35.18 -38.50
CA CYS A 200 -13.16 -35.52 -39.70
C CYS A 200 -12.93 -37.03 -39.82
N LEU A 201 -12.57 -37.70 -38.72
CA LEU A 201 -12.41 -39.15 -38.67
C LEU A 201 -13.74 -39.87 -38.90
N CYS A 202 -14.84 -39.40 -38.30
CA CYS A 202 -16.18 -39.95 -38.54
C CYS A 202 -16.61 -39.77 -40.01
N ARG A 203 -16.30 -38.63 -40.64
CA ARG A 203 -16.57 -38.38 -42.06
C ARG A 203 -15.73 -39.30 -42.96
N ARG A 204 -14.45 -39.50 -42.64
CA ARG A 204 -13.57 -40.45 -43.36
C ARG A 204 -13.98 -41.90 -43.15
N GLY A 205 -14.42 -42.29 -41.95
CA GLY A 205 -14.94 -43.64 -41.68
C GLY A 205 -16.31 -43.90 -42.33
N ARG A 206 -17.09 -42.84 -42.58
CA ARG A 206 -18.37 -42.90 -43.31
C ARG A 206 -18.22 -42.82 -44.82
N THR A 207 -17.03 -42.62 -45.39
CA THR A 207 -16.87 -42.85 -46.83
C THR A 207 -17.20 -44.32 -47.09
N PRO A 208 -18.15 -44.64 -48.00
CA PRO A 208 -18.52 -46.01 -48.24
C PRO A 208 -17.26 -46.79 -48.61
N ARG A 209 -16.95 -47.88 -47.89
CA ARG A 209 -16.17 -48.94 -48.51
C ARG A 209 -16.93 -49.29 -49.80
N PRO A 210 -16.36 -49.16 -51.01
CA PRO A 210 -16.98 -49.79 -52.16
C PRO A 210 -17.16 -51.26 -51.77
N GLN A 211 -18.41 -51.71 -51.76
CA GLN A 211 -18.82 -53.03 -51.34
C GLN A 211 -18.27 -54.04 -52.35
N ARG A 212 -16.99 -54.40 -52.24
CA ARG A 212 -16.36 -55.47 -53.02
C ARG A 212 -16.45 -56.77 -52.22
N TYR A 213 -17.69 -57.17 -51.97
CA TYR A 213 -18.04 -58.56 -51.76
C TYR A 213 -18.94 -58.94 -52.94
N ASP A 214 -18.34 -59.06 -54.13
CA ASP A 214 -18.92 -59.90 -55.18
C ASP A 214 -18.75 -61.34 -54.71
N THR A 215 -19.62 -61.78 -53.81
CA THR A 215 -19.94 -63.21 -53.73
C THR A 215 -20.72 -63.51 -55.00
N HIS A 216 -19.99 -63.83 -56.07
CA HIS A 216 -20.54 -64.53 -57.23
C HIS A 216 -21.15 -65.84 -56.69
N LEU A 217 -22.43 -65.81 -56.34
CA LEU A 217 -23.22 -67.02 -56.19
C LEU A 217 -23.32 -67.62 -57.59
N VAL A 218 -22.36 -68.47 -57.94
CA VAL A 218 -22.47 -69.35 -59.09
C VAL A 218 -23.58 -70.33 -58.75
N ALA A 219 -24.80 -70.04 -59.21
CA ALA A 219 -25.88 -71.01 -59.21
C ALA A 219 -25.45 -72.18 -60.11
N TYR A 220 -24.87 -73.21 -59.50
CA TYR A 220 -24.57 -74.45 -60.21
C TYR A 220 -25.92 -75.08 -60.58
N LYS A 221 -26.26 -75.03 -61.87
CA LYS A 221 -27.48 -75.65 -62.40
C LYS A 221 -27.36 -77.15 -62.13
N ASN A 222 -28.22 -77.69 -61.27
CA ASN A 222 -28.21 -79.11 -60.93
C ASN A 222 -28.67 -79.94 -62.16
N PRO A 223 -27.80 -80.77 -62.77
CA PRO A 223 -28.14 -81.51 -63.99
C PRO A 223 -29.15 -82.65 -63.77
N ALA A 224 -29.63 -82.88 -62.54
CA ALA A 224 -30.57 -83.95 -62.24
C ALA A 224 -32.00 -83.73 -62.77
N PHE A 225 -32.33 -82.56 -63.34
CA PHE A 225 -33.71 -82.19 -63.69
C PHE A 225 -33.92 -81.75 -65.16
N ASP A 226 -33.10 -82.22 -66.10
CA ASP A 226 -33.42 -82.11 -67.53
C ASP A 226 -34.33 -83.28 -67.96
N TYR A 227 -35.64 -83.15 -67.71
CA TYR A 227 -36.64 -84.05 -68.33
C TYR A 227 -37.22 -83.38 -69.58
N PRO A 228 -37.18 -84.02 -70.76
CA PRO A 228 -37.89 -83.52 -71.93
C PRO A 228 -39.40 -83.73 -71.74
N LEU A 229 -40.14 -82.64 -71.54
CA LEU A 229 -41.60 -82.62 -71.67
C LEU A 229 -41.97 -82.90 -73.14
N LYS A 230 -42.26 -84.16 -73.47
CA LYS A 230 -43.02 -84.51 -74.67
C LYS A 230 -44.46 -84.04 -74.47
N LEU A 231 -44.80 -82.87 -75.00
CA LEU A 231 -46.20 -82.55 -75.29
C LEU A 231 -46.67 -83.50 -76.39
N GLN A 232 -47.54 -84.45 -76.03
CA GLN A 232 -48.35 -85.18 -77.01
C GLN A 232 -49.48 -84.26 -77.47
N THR A 233 -49.44 -83.87 -78.74
CA THR A 233 -50.55 -83.33 -79.50
C THR A 233 -51.60 -84.43 -79.69
N LEU A 234 -52.79 -84.24 -79.13
CA LEU A 234 -53.99 -84.97 -79.53
C LEU A 234 -54.62 -84.24 -80.71
N SER A 235 -54.78 -84.99 -81.81
CA SER A 235 -55.47 -84.64 -83.04
C SER A 235 -56.97 -84.42 -82.85
#